data_AF-A0A6L9QA44-F1
#
_entry.id   AF-A0A6L9QA44-F1
#
_cell.length_a   1.000
_cell.length_b   1.000
_cell.length_c   1.000
_cell.angle_alpha   90.00
_cell.angle_beta   90.00
_cell.angle_gamma   90.00
#
_symmetry.space_group_name_H-M   'P 1'
#
loop_
_entity.id
_entity.type
_entity.pdbx_description
1 polymer ?
#
loop_
_entity_poly.entity_id
_entity_poly.type
_entity_poly.pdbx_seq_one_letter_code
_entity_poly.pdbx_strand_id
1 'polypeptide(L)'
;MPWGTSLEKTYTRTAGSDYLLASPPSGIEWKKSSRDIQNEFDVRGFDGRFGAGLPLINDASLLFLQHMLAKMKPVDDQGGGGSRLVVAFSRSPMQAGQAGSGESDIREWIIENDWLEAVVALPEQLFYNTRIPVYLWILTNRKTADRQGKVVLVNAQEGARSMRRSIGEKRSYIAPDQAANIAQLYIAALRITREAQHPEFAKVRVLENDEFRYRRIVIDRPLRLRYELTEECMTQLSGTRAFSAVADPDGLLDALRPLVGSVWKTKSKAYGALRNAAKDKGHIWPTSQTFEKAVRKALGVPDTEGEVQKSKGSVEPDLEQRCYVNLPIKEDPDEYLRREVHPDAPDAWIDNTRTRVGCEISPTHFFVPDVDCAHAFLGKYAQLETARVAQPPGGEETGLPYLRAQDLHVVDSAVNLPDVPDTNLIMFSCGGGDLVGRPGNWRLLPLSFGEAVTRCMSSTLSPGSAGLSANGSTRVRIAGSSRMLGI
;
A
#
# COMPACT_ATOMS: atom_id res chain seq x y z
N MET A 1 34.09 23.01 20.11
CA MET A 1 32.69 22.65 20.44
C MET A 1 32.59 21.14 20.50
N PRO A 2 31.90 20.53 21.48
CA PRO A 2 31.67 19.09 21.46
C PRO A 2 30.74 18.73 20.30
N TRP A 3 31.05 17.63 19.63
CA TRP A 3 30.21 17.03 18.60
C TRP A 3 28.94 16.43 19.23
N GLY A 4 27.81 16.47 18.52
CA GLY A 4 26.63 15.69 18.88
C GLY A 4 25.55 15.71 17.79
N THR A 5 24.44 15.02 18.02
CA THR A 5 23.41 14.81 16.99
C THR A 5 22.45 15.99 16.87
N SER A 6 22.13 16.38 15.63
CA SER A 6 21.17 17.44 15.30
C SER A 6 19.74 17.14 15.80
N LEU A 7 19.42 15.87 16.05
CA LEU A 7 18.11 15.45 16.55
C LEU A 7 17.97 15.69 18.06
N GLU A 8 19.01 15.44 18.86
CA GLU A 8 18.93 15.60 20.33
C GLU A 8 19.18 17.04 20.79
N LYS A 9 20.07 17.77 20.11
CA LYS A 9 20.43 19.14 20.52
C LYS A 9 20.45 20.09 19.34
N THR A 10 19.74 21.21 19.50
CA THR A 10 19.84 22.33 18.57
C THR A 10 21.02 23.20 19.00
N TYR A 11 22.14 23.12 18.27
CA TYR A 11 23.37 23.84 18.62
C TYR A 11 23.36 25.34 18.28
N THR A 12 22.37 25.81 17.51
CA THR A 12 22.20 27.21 17.11
C THR A 12 20.83 27.70 17.53
N ARG A 13 20.75 28.58 18.54
CA ARG A 13 19.48 28.92 19.19
C ARG A 13 18.67 30.03 18.48
N THR A 14 19.18 30.82 17.54
CA THR A 14 18.52 32.15 17.33
C THR A 14 18.66 32.89 15.99
N ALA A 15 18.97 32.25 14.86
CA ALA A 15 18.77 32.93 13.57
C ALA A 15 18.22 31.96 12.52
N GLY A 16 17.05 32.28 11.97
CA GLY A 16 16.56 31.58 10.79
C GLY A 16 17.53 31.81 9.61
N SER A 17 17.66 30.82 8.73
CA SER A 17 18.59 30.87 7.60
C SER A 17 17.86 31.18 6.30
N ASP A 18 18.43 32.03 5.42
CA ASP A 18 17.81 32.31 4.11
C ASP A 18 17.81 31.08 3.20
N TYR A 19 18.91 30.30 3.27
CA TYR A 19 19.10 29.07 2.50
C TYR A 19 19.56 27.95 3.41
N LEU A 20 18.91 26.78 3.31
CA LEU A 20 19.31 25.57 4.01
C LEU A 20 19.58 24.45 3.00
N LEU A 21 20.74 23.80 3.10
CA LEU A 21 21.11 22.70 2.21
C LEU A 21 21.52 21.51 3.07
N ALA A 22 20.95 20.34 2.80
CA ALA A 22 21.30 19.13 3.53
C ALA A 22 21.23 17.87 2.65
N SER A 23 22.11 16.92 2.95
CA SER A 23 22.00 15.54 2.51
C SER A 23 21.98 14.67 3.76
N PRO A 24 20.83 14.60 4.48
CA PRO A 24 20.73 13.82 5.69
C PRO A 24 21.02 12.35 5.39
N PRO A 25 21.50 11.60 6.39
CA PRO A 25 21.79 10.20 6.18
C PRO A 25 20.49 9.41 5.98
N SER A 26 20.42 8.65 4.89
CA SER A 26 19.24 7.87 4.51
C SER A 26 19.11 6.59 5.36
N GLY A 27 17.89 6.27 5.80
CA GLY A 27 17.57 4.99 6.45
C GLY A 27 18.22 4.78 7.82
N ILE A 28 18.55 5.86 8.52
CA ILE A 28 19.07 5.78 9.90
C ILE A 28 17.91 5.62 10.88
N GLU A 29 18.05 4.67 11.80
CA GLU A 29 17.16 4.55 12.95
C GLU A 29 17.38 5.68 13.97
N TRP A 30 16.30 6.18 14.57
CA TRP A 30 16.35 7.22 15.61
C TRP A 30 16.02 6.68 17.00
N LYS A 31 16.17 5.36 17.21
CA LYS A 31 15.87 4.67 18.48
C LYS A 31 16.58 5.27 19.69
N LYS A 32 17.82 5.75 19.53
CA LYS A 32 18.60 6.35 20.63
C LYS A 32 18.02 7.69 21.10
N SER A 33 17.48 8.47 20.18
CA SER A 33 16.92 9.79 20.44
C SER A 33 15.40 9.75 20.61
N SER A 34 14.78 8.56 20.59
CA SER A 34 13.32 8.44 20.49
C SER A 34 12.57 8.99 21.68
N ARG A 35 13.11 8.81 22.89
CA ARG A 35 12.52 9.34 24.12
C ARG A 35 12.43 10.87 24.09
N ASP A 36 13.49 11.54 23.68
CA ASP A 36 13.55 13.00 23.66
C ASP A 36 12.64 13.58 22.57
N ILE A 37 12.62 12.94 21.40
CA ILE A 37 11.77 13.32 20.27
C ILE A 37 10.30 13.10 20.59
N GLN A 38 9.94 11.96 21.18
CA GLN A 38 8.58 11.66 21.62
C GLN A 38 8.13 12.67 22.68
N ASN A 39 8.99 12.99 23.66
CA ASN A 39 8.67 13.98 24.68
C ASN A 39 8.48 15.39 24.07
N GLU A 40 9.31 15.79 23.10
CA GLU A 40 9.11 17.05 22.39
C GLU A 40 7.79 17.07 21.60
N PHE A 41 7.44 15.97 20.93
CA PHE A 41 6.17 15.82 20.23
C PHE A 41 4.97 15.91 21.18
N ASP A 42 4.97 15.13 22.27
CA ASP A 42 3.85 15.06 23.21
C ASP A 42 3.64 16.36 23.99
N VAL A 43 4.74 17.04 24.36
CA VAL A 43 4.68 18.24 25.22
C VAL A 43 4.57 19.54 24.42
N ARG A 44 5.26 19.65 23.28
CA ARG A 44 5.32 20.89 22.51
C ARG A 44 4.50 20.86 21.23
N GLY A 45 4.20 19.69 20.67
CA GLY A 45 3.50 19.59 19.38
C GLY A 45 4.14 20.50 18.33
N PHE A 46 3.34 21.38 17.73
CA PHE A 46 3.78 22.35 16.72
C PHE A 46 4.62 23.53 17.25
N ASP A 47 4.65 23.77 18.58
CA ASP A 47 5.62 24.70 19.19
C ASP A 47 7.04 24.09 19.26
N GLY A 48 7.14 22.76 19.04
CA GLY A 48 8.38 22.01 18.88
C GLY A 48 8.73 21.76 17.42
N ARG A 49 9.81 21.00 17.20
CA ARG A 49 10.29 20.67 15.85
C ARG A 49 9.45 19.60 15.16
N PHE A 50 8.89 18.66 15.92
CA PHE A 50 8.35 17.42 15.38
C PHE A 50 6.81 17.35 15.38
N GLY A 51 6.15 18.51 15.45
CA GLY A 51 4.69 18.59 15.65
C GLY A 51 3.84 17.96 14.56
N ALA A 52 4.37 17.79 13.34
CA ALA A 52 3.63 17.24 12.21
C ALA A 52 3.51 15.70 12.24
N GLY A 53 4.21 15.04 13.16
CA GLY A 53 4.16 13.59 13.32
C GLY A 53 5.54 12.96 13.45
N LEU A 54 5.55 11.68 13.79
CA LEU A 54 6.76 10.88 13.99
C LEU A 54 6.77 9.70 13.01
N PRO A 55 7.78 9.60 12.13
CA PRO A 55 7.91 8.45 11.22
C PRO A 55 8.24 7.18 12.01
N LEU A 56 8.27 6.03 11.36
CA LEU A 56 8.75 4.79 11.98
C LEU A 56 10.19 4.93 12.51
N ILE A 57 10.50 4.20 13.59
CA ILE A 57 11.80 4.27 14.30
C ILE A 57 13.00 4.02 13.38
N ASN A 58 12.81 3.30 12.28
CA ASN A 58 13.85 2.90 11.34
C ASN A 58 14.20 3.97 10.28
N ASP A 59 13.45 5.06 10.17
CA ASP A 59 13.75 6.13 9.20
C ASP A 59 13.62 7.53 9.81
N ALA A 60 14.77 8.15 10.07
CA ALA A 60 14.86 9.51 10.62
C ALA A 60 14.78 10.63 9.55
N SER A 61 14.65 10.30 8.26
CA SER A 61 14.78 11.28 7.17
C SER A 61 13.80 12.46 7.30
N LEU A 62 12.53 12.18 7.59
CA LEU A 62 11.51 13.22 7.77
C LEU A 62 11.67 14.01 9.08
N LEU A 63 12.33 13.46 10.09
CA LEU A 63 12.69 14.20 11.31
C LEU A 63 13.76 15.26 11.01
N PHE A 64 14.75 14.93 10.16
CA PHE A 64 15.72 15.93 9.70
C PHE A 64 15.04 17.04 8.88
N LEU A 65 14.05 16.70 8.06
CA LEU A 65 13.26 17.71 7.33
C LEU A 65 12.52 18.65 8.28
N GLN A 66 11.77 18.09 9.24
CA GLN A 66 11.07 18.86 10.27
C GLN A 66 12.03 19.77 11.06
N HIS A 67 13.23 19.28 11.40
CA HIS A 67 14.28 20.09 12.02
C HIS A 67 14.72 21.28 11.15
N MET A 68 14.83 21.09 9.84
CA MET A 68 15.17 22.17 8.90
C MET A 68 14.03 23.17 8.75
N LEU A 69 12.78 22.70 8.69
CA LEU A 69 11.57 23.54 8.62
C LEU A 69 11.46 24.45 9.84
N ALA A 70 11.73 23.92 11.03
CA ALA A 70 11.74 24.71 12.28
C ALA A 70 12.82 25.82 12.33
N LYS A 71 13.77 25.84 11.37
CA LYS A 71 14.82 26.86 11.23
C LYS A 71 14.56 27.85 10.10
N MET A 72 13.42 27.76 9.42
CA MET A 72 13.03 28.74 8.43
C MET A 72 12.74 30.08 9.08
N LYS A 73 13.11 31.17 8.42
CA LYS A 73 12.67 32.52 8.78
C LYS A 73 11.18 32.62 8.50
N PRO A 74 10.38 33.29 9.35
CA PRO A 74 9.01 33.63 8.99
C PRO A 74 9.01 34.55 7.76
N VAL A 75 7.89 34.55 7.05
CA VAL A 75 7.58 35.58 6.05
C VAL A 75 6.85 36.70 6.79
N ASP A 76 7.27 37.94 6.60
CA ASP A 76 6.60 39.10 7.18
C ASP A 76 5.35 39.51 6.38
N ASP A 77 4.54 40.40 6.95
CA ASP A 77 3.29 40.87 6.34
C ASP A 77 3.48 41.57 4.97
N GLN A 78 4.71 41.99 4.64
CA GLN A 78 5.06 42.63 3.37
C GLN A 78 5.62 41.62 2.35
N GLY A 79 5.61 40.32 2.67
CA GLY A 79 6.18 39.27 1.83
C GLY A 79 7.72 39.21 1.87
N GLY A 80 8.34 39.96 2.77
CA GLY A 80 9.77 39.94 3.05
C GLY A 80 10.18 38.75 3.92
N GLY A 81 11.49 38.49 3.98
CA GLY A 81 12.03 37.37 4.74
C GLY A 81 11.85 36.02 4.05
N GLY A 82 11.46 35.01 4.83
CA GLY A 82 11.34 33.62 4.39
C GLY A 82 12.66 32.89 4.13
N SER A 83 12.54 31.61 3.83
CA SER A 83 13.67 30.71 3.59
C SER A 83 13.41 29.81 2.39
N ARG A 84 14.47 29.36 1.73
CA ARG A 84 14.44 28.24 0.78
C ARG A 84 15.34 27.13 1.29
N LEU A 85 14.90 25.89 1.21
CA LEU A 85 15.72 24.75 1.56
C LEU A 85 15.76 23.73 0.43
N VAL A 86 16.89 23.03 0.32
CA VAL A 86 17.06 21.89 -0.57
C VAL A 86 17.58 20.72 0.26
N VAL A 87 16.88 19.60 0.18
CA VAL A 87 17.25 18.38 0.86
C VAL A 87 17.31 17.21 -0.12
N ALA A 88 18.38 16.42 -0.03
CA ALA A 88 18.52 15.21 -0.82
C ALA A 88 17.94 14.00 -0.07
N PHE A 89 16.95 13.34 -0.66
CA PHE A 89 16.32 12.14 -0.12
C PHE A 89 16.40 10.96 -1.07
N SER A 90 16.28 9.75 -0.51
CA SER A 90 15.94 8.56 -1.30
C SER A 90 14.44 8.52 -1.57
N ARG A 91 13.95 7.41 -2.12
CA ARG A 91 12.51 7.19 -2.36
C ARG A 91 11.67 7.08 -1.08
N SER A 92 12.23 6.62 0.04
CA SER A 92 11.46 6.32 1.26
C SER A 92 10.63 7.52 1.77
N PRO A 93 11.21 8.72 1.97
CA PRO A 93 10.46 9.88 2.46
C PRO A 93 9.29 10.32 1.56
N MET A 94 9.30 9.95 0.28
CA MET A 94 8.27 10.32 -0.69
C MET A 94 6.98 9.49 -0.56
N GLN A 95 7.08 8.21 -0.17
CA GLN A 95 5.96 7.26 -0.27
C GLN A 95 5.79 6.35 0.95
N ALA A 96 6.72 6.36 1.90
CA ALA A 96 6.59 5.53 3.10
C ALA A 96 5.41 5.98 3.96
N GLY A 97 4.75 5.04 4.63
CA GLY A 97 3.62 5.30 5.52
C GLY A 97 2.26 5.33 4.81
N GLN A 98 1.25 4.77 5.47
CA GLN A 98 -0.15 4.80 5.02
C GLN A 98 -0.84 6.08 5.52
N ALA A 99 -2.04 6.38 5.00
CA ALA A 99 -2.90 7.45 5.53
C ALA A 99 -3.04 7.38 7.07
N GLY A 100 -2.77 8.50 7.74
CA GLY A 100 -2.76 8.61 9.21
C GLY A 100 -1.52 8.04 9.91
N SER A 101 -0.44 7.76 9.17
CA SER A 101 0.89 7.49 9.74
C SER A 101 1.72 8.76 9.78
N GLY A 102 2.70 8.84 10.69
CA GLY A 102 3.51 10.05 10.86
C GLY A 102 4.25 10.47 9.59
N GLU A 103 4.71 9.55 8.75
CA GLU A 103 5.31 9.90 7.45
C GLU A 103 4.31 10.60 6.52
N SER A 104 3.08 10.09 6.48
CA SER A 104 2.00 10.66 5.69
C SER A 104 1.58 12.03 6.23
N ASP A 105 1.45 12.15 7.54
CA ASP A 105 1.00 13.37 8.21
C ASP A 105 2.03 14.50 8.03
N ILE A 106 3.33 14.19 8.09
CA ILE A 106 4.41 15.16 7.82
C ILE A 106 4.33 15.67 6.37
N ARG A 107 4.12 14.77 5.39
CA ARG A 107 3.98 15.19 3.99
C ARG A 107 2.72 16.02 3.78
N GLU A 108 1.60 15.60 4.37
CA GLU A 108 0.34 16.35 4.31
C GLU A 108 0.54 17.75 4.89
N TRP A 109 1.17 17.89 6.05
CA TRP A 109 1.49 19.19 6.64
C TRP A 109 2.32 20.08 5.72
N ILE A 110 3.35 19.54 5.06
CA ILE A 110 4.19 20.28 4.11
C ILE A 110 3.38 20.77 2.90
N ILE A 111 2.50 19.92 2.37
CA ILE A 111 1.67 20.22 1.21
C ILE A 111 0.57 21.23 1.56
N GLU A 112 -0.08 21.09 2.73
CA GLU A 112 -1.12 22.01 3.19
C GLU A 112 -0.59 23.40 3.50
N ASN A 113 0.65 23.51 4.02
CA ASN A 113 1.32 24.79 4.18
C ASN A 113 1.92 25.35 2.88
N ASP A 114 1.73 24.66 1.75
CA ASP A 114 2.22 25.03 0.43
C ASP A 114 3.75 25.24 0.40
N TRP A 115 4.50 24.46 1.18
CA TRP A 115 5.96 24.63 1.28
C TRP A 115 6.73 23.86 0.22
N LEU A 116 6.23 22.72 -0.25
CA LEU A 116 6.92 21.96 -1.29
C LEU A 116 6.85 22.69 -2.63
N GLU A 117 7.97 23.22 -3.11
CA GLU A 117 8.03 23.99 -4.35
C GLU A 117 8.42 23.12 -5.54
N ALA A 118 9.35 22.18 -5.34
CA ALA A 118 9.69 21.22 -6.37
C ALA A 118 10.29 19.92 -5.84
N VAL A 119 10.21 18.88 -6.66
CA VAL A 119 10.99 17.64 -6.50
C VAL A 119 11.72 17.35 -7.81
N VAL A 120 13.04 17.14 -7.72
CA VAL A 120 13.89 16.82 -8.87
C VAL A 120 14.37 15.39 -8.74
N ALA A 121 13.98 14.51 -9.67
CA ALA A 121 14.49 13.15 -9.75
C ALA A 121 15.87 13.16 -10.43
N LEU A 122 16.92 12.78 -9.70
CA LEU A 122 18.29 12.76 -10.23
C LEU A 122 18.65 11.41 -10.85
N PRO A 123 19.69 11.38 -11.70
CA PRO A 123 20.26 10.14 -12.21
C PRO A 123 20.72 9.19 -11.11
N GLU A 124 20.74 7.90 -11.42
CA GLU A 124 21.28 6.88 -10.54
C GLU A 124 22.82 6.93 -10.48
N GLN A 125 23.40 6.21 -9.50
CA GLN A 125 24.85 5.97 -9.40
C GLN A 125 25.70 7.25 -9.29
N LEU A 126 25.15 8.31 -8.70
CA LEU A 126 25.85 9.57 -8.42
C LEU A 126 26.67 9.55 -7.12
N PHE A 127 26.32 8.65 -6.19
CA PHE A 127 26.91 8.55 -4.86
C PHE A 127 27.80 7.31 -4.76
N TYR A 128 28.84 7.41 -3.93
CA TYR A 128 29.83 6.34 -3.75
C TYR A 128 29.31 5.19 -2.85
N ASN A 129 28.34 5.48 -1.98
CA ASN A 129 27.79 4.54 -0.99
C ASN A 129 26.53 3.81 -1.44
N THR A 130 25.86 4.27 -2.50
CA THR A 130 24.54 3.73 -2.88
C THR A 130 24.25 3.92 -4.36
N ARG A 131 23.53 2.94 -4.94
CA ARG A 131 22.92 3.04 -6.26
C ARG A 131 21.49 3.58 -6.23
N ILE A 132 20.92 3.77 -5.04
CA ILE A 132 19.53 4.18 -4.86
C ILE A 132 19.33 5.55 -5.52
N PRO A 133 18.25 5.73 -6.33
CA PRO A 133 17.88 7.02 -6.88
C PRO A 133 17.72 8.09 -5.80
N VAL A 134 18.20 9.29 -6.08
CA VAL A 134 18.13 10.44 -5.17
C VAL A 134 17.22 11.51 -5.75
N TYR A 135 16.44 12.12 -4.88
CA TYR A 135 15.51 13.17 -5.19
C TYR A 135 15.90 14.42 -4.41
N LEU A 136 15.96 15.57 -5.09
CA LEU A 136 16.10 16.85 -4.40
C LEU A 136 14.72 17.42 -4.13
N TRP A 137 14.38 17.60 -2.87
CA TRP A 137 13.18 18.34 -2.49
C TRP A 137 13.56 19.79 -2.27
N ILE A 138 12.87 20.68 -2.95
CA ILE A 138 13.01 22.13 -2.83
C ILE A 138 11.77 22.64 -2.10
N LEU A 139 11.96 23.23 -0.93
CA LEU A 139 10.89 23.80 -0.12
C LEU A 139 11.12 25.29 0.10
N THR A 140 10.04 26.07 0.17
CA THR A 140 10.08 27.49 0.47
C THR A 140 8.76 27.91 1.12
N ASN A 141 8.81 28.84 2.08
CA ASN A 141 7.61 29.45 2.65
C ASN A 141 7.25 30.77 1.97
N ARG A 142 7.97 31.14 0.91
CA ARG A 142 7.81 32.38 0.14
C ARG A 142 7.64 32.08 -1.36
N LYS A 143 6.66 31.23 -1.70
CA LYS A 143 6.33 30.93 -3.10
C LYS A 143 5.84 32.20 -3.80
N THR A 144 6.22 32.36 -5.06
CA THR A 144 5.67 33.41 -5.93
C THR A 144 4.21 33.11 -6.28
N ALA A 145 3.42 34.14 -6.58
CA ALA A 145 1.98 34.02 -6.81
C ALA A 145 1.60 33.00 -7.90
N ASP A 146 2.44 32.85 -8.93
CA ASP A 146 2.23 31.88 -10.02
C ASP A 146 2.52 30.42 -9.63
N ARG A 147 3.28 30.21 -8.55
CA ARG A 147 3.69 28.91 -7.98
C ARG A 147 2.89 28.48 -6.76
N GLN A 148 2.08 29.36 -6.18
CA GLN A 148 1.21 29.02 -5.05
C GLN A 148 0.24 27.89 -5.42
N GLY A 149 0.05 26.96 -4.49
CA GLY A 149 -0.80 25.77 -4.68
C GLY A 149 -0.20 24.68 -5.57
N LYS A 150 1.03 24.88 -6.09
CA LYS A 150 1.64 24.00 -7.10
C LYS A 150 2.99 23.45 -6.66
N VAL A 151 3.29 22.26 -7.16
CA VAL A 151 4.58 21.58 -7.03
C VAL A 151 5.13 21.28 -8.42
N VAL A 152 6.38 21.67 -8.65
CA VAL A 152 7.10 21.35 -9.88
C VAL A 152 7.83 20.01 -9.73
N LEU A 153 7.61 19.09 -10.64
CA LEU A 153 8.36 17.83 -10.71
C LEU A 153 9.27 17.86 -11.92
N VAL A 154 10.57 17.72 -11.71
CA VAL A 154 11.57 17.68 -12.79
C VAL A 154 12.14 16.27 -12.86
N ASN A 155 11.94 15.60 -13.99
CA ASN A 155 12.60 14.35 -14.30
C ASN A 155 13.94 14.62 -14.97
N ALA A 156 15.02 14.48 -14.20
CA ALA A 156 16.40 14.62 -14.66
C ALA A 156 17.16 13.29 -14.56
N GLN A 157 16.48 12.16 -14.53
CA GLN A 157 17.12 10.85 -14.35
C GLN A 157 18.02 10.46 -15.53
N GLU A 158 17.72 10.97 -16.71
CA GLU A 158 18.48 10.73 -17.93
C GLU A 158 19.61 11.74 -18.12
N GLY A 159 20.64 11.30 -18.85
CA GLY A 159 21.66 12.20 -19.38
C GLY A 159 22.84 12.47 -18.45
N ALA A 160 23.03 11.74 -17.34
CA ALA A 160 24.29 11.84 -16.59
C ALA A 160 25.51 11.39 -17.41
N ARG A 161 26.69 11.96 -17.14
CA ARG A 161 27.94 11.51 -17.78
C ARG A 161 28.53 10.34 -17.01
N SER A 162 28.97 9.32 -17.73
CA SER A 162 29.70 8.19 -17.15
C SER A 162 31.09 8.59 -16.71
N MET A 163 31.52 8.06 -15.57
CA MET A 163 32.88 8.21 -15.05
C MET A 163 33.82 7.28 -15.81
N ARG A 164 35.06 7.74 -16.06
CA ARG A 164 36.12 6.90 -16.64
C ARG A 164 36.52 5.75 -15.71
N ARG A 165 36.48 5.99 -14.40
CA ARG A 165 36.76 5.00 -13.36
C ARG A 165 35.70 5.10 -12.27
N SER A 166 35.09 3.95 -12.01
CA SER A 166 34.15 3.70 -10.93
C SER A 166 34.77 3.95 -9.54
N ILE A 167 34.03 4.59 -8.63
CA ILE A 167 34.43 4.77 -7.22
C ILE A 167 33.32 4.24 -6.32
N GLY A 168 33.53 3.09 -5.67
CA GLY A 168 32.48 2.42 -4.89
C GLY A 168 31.29 2.06 -5.78
N GLU A 169 30.11 2.59 -5.49
CA GLU A 169 28.90 2.49 -6.33
C GLU A 169 28.74 3.62 -7.33
N LYS A 170 29.57 4.67 -7.25
CA LYS A 170 29.50 5.81 -8.14
C LYS A 170 29.99 5.43 -9.53
N ARG A 171 29.15 5.63 -10.54
CA ARG A 171 29.46 5.40 -11.96
C ARG A 171 29.21 6.64 -12.81
N SER A 172 28.43 7.59 -12.31
CA SER A 172 27.98 8.75 -13.07
C SER A 172 28.24 10.05 -12.30
N TYR A 173 28.29 11.14 -13.05
CA TYR A 173 28.37 12.49 -12.50
C TYR A 173 27.53 13.47 -13.33
N ILE A 174 27.09 14.53 -12.67
CA ILE A 174 26.41 15.66 -13.30
C ILE A 174 27.46 16.72 -13.59
N ALA A 175 27.66 17.05 -14.86
CA ALA A 175 28.56 18.12 -15.28
C ALA A 175 27.92 19.51 -15.06
N PRO A 176 28.71 20.60 -14.98
CA PRO A 176 28.17 21.95 -14.74
C PRO A 176 27.10 22.40 -15.74
N ASP A 177 27.25 22.04 -17.02
CA ASP A 177 26.25 22.29 -18.07
C ASP A 177 24.95 21.53 -17.82
N GLN A 178 25.04 20.30 -17.31
CA GLN A 178 23.87 19.47 -16.99
C GLN A 178 23.15 19.99 -15.75
N ALA A 179 23.92 20.42 -14.74
CA ALA A 179 23.35 21.08 -13.56
C ALA A 179 22.63 22.39 -13.93
N ALA A 180 23.22 23.18 -14.83
CA ALA A 180 22.60 24.39 -15.36
C ALA A 180 21.30 24.07 -16.11
N ASN A 181 21.28 23.03 -16.95
CA ASN A 181 20.08 22.59 -17.66
C ASN A 181 18.96 22.16 -16.69
N ILE A 182 19.28 21.39 -15.64
CA ILE A 182 18.30 21.00 -14.62
C ILE A 182 17.73 22.23 -13.90
N ALA A 183 18.57 23.21 -13.57
CA ALA A 183 18.12 24.46 -12.98
C ALA A 183 17.20 25.24 -13.94
N GLN A 184 17.50 25.25 -15.24
CA GLN A 184 16.64 25.90 -16.24
C GLN A 184 15.29 25.20 -16.40
N LEU A 185 15.24 23.86 -16.39
CA LEU A 185 13.98 23.11 -16.36
C LEU A 185 13.10 23.54 -15.17
N TYR A 186 13.71 23.66 -13.99
CA TYR A 186 13.02 24.12 -12.79
C TYR A 186 12.53 25.58 -12.88
N ILE A 187 13.37 26.50 -13.40
CA ILE A 187 13.03 27.92 -13.55
C ILE A 187 11.90 28.10 -14.57
N ALA A 188 12.02 27.46 -15.74
CA ALA A 188 11.09 27.58 -16.86
C ALA A 188 9.87 26.65 -16.77
N ALA A 189 9.73 25.87 -15.69
CA ALA A 189 8.74 24.80 -15.56
C ALA A 189 7.31 25.22 -15.95
N LEU A 190 6.82 26.34 -15.42
CA LEU A 190 5.47 26.84 -15.70
C LEU A 190 5.26 27.25 -17.16
N ARG A 191 6.32 27.66 -17.86
CA ARG A 191 6.27 27.96 -19.30
C ARG A 191 6.25 26.68 -20.11
N ILE A 192 7.15 25.75 -19.77
CA ILE A 192 7.27 24.44 -20.42
C ILE A 192 5.93 23.71 -20.38
N THR A 193 5.26 23.64 -19.24
CA THR A 193 4.00 22.89 -19.11
C THR A 193 2.78 23.58 -19.73
N ARG A 194 2.86 24.87 -20.07
CA ARG A 194 1.82 25.56 -20.86
C ARG A 194 1.93 25.25 -22.36
N GLU A 195 3.12 24.88 -22.82
CA GLU A 195 3.43 24.63 -24.22
C GLU A 195 3.56 23.11 -24.42
N ALA A 196 2.45 22.41 -24.72
CA ALA A 196 2.46 20.95 -24.88
C ALA A 196 3.44 20.42 -25.94
N GLN A 197 3.82 21.26 -26.92
CA GLN A 197 4.78 20.93 -27.97
C GLN A 197 6.23 21.29 -27.58
N HIS A 198 6.48 21.79 -26.36
CA HIS A 198 7.83 22.12 -25.91
C HIS A 198 8.69 20.84 -25.89
N PRO A 199 9.92 20.84 -26.43
CA PRO A 199 10.77 19.65 -26.50
C PRO A 199 11.06 18.98 -25.14
N GLU A 200 10.95 19.76 -24.06
CA GLU A 200 11.20 19.31 -22.69
C GLU A 200 9.92 19.05 -21.89
N PHE A 201 8.74 19.08 -22.53
CA PHE A 201 7.45 18.87 -21.86
C PHE A 201 7.40 17.55 -21.08
N ALA A 202 7.94 16.47 -21.64
CA ALA A 202 7.99 15.16 -20.99
C ALA A 202 8.87 15.12 -19.72
N LYS A 203 9.75 16.11 -19.51
CA LYS A 203 10.67 16.17 -18.37
C LYS A 203 10.13 16.97 -17.19
N VAL A 204 9.04 17.71 -17.38
CA VAL A 204 8.53 18.61 -16.34
C VAL A 204 7.04 18.43 -16.17
N ARG A 205 6.61 18.24 -14.92
CA ARG A 205 5.21 18.25 -14.51
C ARG A 205 4.99 19.37 -13.50
N VAL A 206 3.80 19.96 -13.55
CA VAL A 206 3.35 20.92 -12.55
C VAL A 206 2.02 20.37 -12.05
N LEU A 207 1.99 19.96 -10.79
CA LEU A 207 0.81 19.38 -10.16
C LEU A 207 0.30 20.34 -9.08
N GLU A 208 -1.00 20.33 -8.86
CA GLU A 208 -1.63 21.04 -7.75
C GLU A 208 -1.42 20.24 -6.44
N ASN A 209 -1.41 20.93 -5.30
CA ASN A 209 -1.18 20.32 -3.98
C ASN A 209 -2.11 19.14 -3.68
N ASP A 210 -3.37 19.23 -4.13
CA ASP A 210 -4.37 18.18 -3.96
C ASP A 210 -4.02 16.87 -4.68
N GLU A 211 -3.20 16.92 -5.74
CA GLU A 211 -2.80 15.71 -6.50
C GLU A 211 -1.86 14.81 -5.69
N PHE A 212 -1.24 15.33 -4.63
CA PHE A 212 -0.40 14.55 -3.71
C PHE A 212 -1.21 13.96 -2.55
N ARG A 213 -2.50 14.30 -2.44
CA ARG A 213 -3.37 13.87 -1.35
C ARG A 213 -4.35 12.81 -1.85
N TYR A 214 -4.61 11.82 -1.01
CA TYR A 214 -5.57 10.78 -1.27
C TYR A 214 -6.39 10.49 -0.02
N ARG A 215 -7.63 10.03 -0.20
CA ARG A 215 -8.48 9.53 0.87
C ARG A 215 -8.44 8.01 0.85
N ARG A 216 -7.92 7.41 1.91
CA ARG A 216 -7.98 5.96 2.12
C ARG A 216 -9.33 5.62 2.75
N ILE A 217 -10.21 5.01 1.97
CA ILE A 217 -11.52 4.55 2.43
C ILE A 217 -11.46 3.07 2.82
N VAL A 218 -12.29 2.70 3.78
CA VAL A 218 -12.48 1.29 4.18
C VAL A 218 -13.87 0.88 3.74
N ILE A 219 -13.93 -0.08 2.83
CA ILE A 219 -15.20 -0.63 2.33
C ILE A 219 -15.44 -1.95 3.04
N ASP A 220 -16.54 -1.98 3.78
CA ASP A 220 -17.01 -3.15 4.50
C ASP A 220 -18.16 -3.83 3.76
N ARG A 221 -18.23 -5.14 3.93
CA ARG A 221 -19.35 -5.97 3.49
C ARG A 221 -19.97 -6.65 4.69
N PRO A 222 -21.27 -6.96 4.66
CA PRO A 222 -21.90 -7.65 5.77
C PRO A 222 -21.34 -9.05 5.92
N LEU A 223 -21.00 -9.42 7.17
CA LEU A 223 -20.71 -10.80 7.53
C LEU A 223 -21.98 -11.62 7.39
N ARG A 224 -21.95 -12.59 6.47
CA ARG A 224 -23.01 -13.55 6.26
C ARG A 224 -22.52 -14.93 6.65
N LEU A 225 -23.28 -15.59 7.52
CA LEU A 225 -22.93 -16.92 8.01
C LEU A 225 -24.03 -17.91 7.66
N ARG A 226 -23.63 -19.07 7.15
CA ARG A 226 -24.38 -20.30 7.36
C ARG A 226 -23.84 -21.01 8.59
N TYR A 227 -24.61 -21.92 9.16
CA TYR A 227 -24.18 -22.74 10.28
C TYR A 227 -24.12 -24.18 9.84
N GLU A 228 -23.01 -24.84 10.06
CA GLU A 228 -22.85 -26.27 9.81
C GLU A 228 -22.18 -26.91 11.01
N LEU A 229 -22.52 -28.18 11.27
CA LEU A 229 -21.87 -28.96 12.29
C LEU A 229 -21.11 -30.09 11.61
N THR A 230 -19.79 -29.99 11.54
CA THR A 230 -18.90 -31.04 11.01
C THR A 230 -18.11 -31.70 12.14
N GLU A 231 -17.42 -32.80 11.83
CA GLU A 231 -16.47 -33.43 12.78
C GLU A 231 -15.33 -32.47 13.18
N GLU A 232 -14.92 -31.58 12.28
CA GLU A 232 -13.95 -30.51 12.57
C GLU A 232 -14.53 -29.50 13.57
N CYS A 233 -15.79 -29.10 13.41
CA CYS A 233 -16.47 -28.22 14.38
C CYS A 233 -16.49 -28.86 15.78
N MET A 234 -16.78 -30.15 15.87
CA MET A 234 -16.79 -30.89 17.16
C MET A 234 -15.42 -30.87 17.83
N THR A 235 -14.36 -31.07 17.03
CA THR A 235 -12.97 -31.01 17.50
C THR A 235 -12.58 -29.60 17.95
N GLN A 236 -12.98 -28.57 17.19
CA GLN A 236 -12.74 -27.18 17.57
C GLN A 236 -13.48 -26.80 18.85
N LEU A 237 -14.73 -27.24 19.01
CA LEU A 237 -15.52 -26.99 20.21
C LEU A 237 -14.88 -27.60 21.45
N SER A 238 -14.53 -28.89 21.41
CA SER A 238 -13.95 -29.62 22.54
C SER A 238 -12.61 -29.02 22.99
N GLY A 239 -11.83 -28.47 22.05
CA GLY A 239 -10.57 -27.78 22.35
C GLY A 239 -10.70 -26.39 22.98
N THR A 240 -11.91 -25.81 23.08
CA THR A 240 -12.09 -24.49 23.68
C THR A 240 -12.28 -24.55 25.19
N ARG A 241 -11.58 -23.67 25.92
CA ARG A 241 -11.73 -23.52 27.38
C ARG A 241 -13.17 -23.23 27.82
N ALA A 242 -13.95 -22.57 26.97
CA ALA A 242 -15.36 -22.29 27.24
C ALA A 242 -16.22 -23.56 27.27
N PHE A 243 -15.87 -24.56 26.46
CA PHE A 243 -16.56 -25.83 26.38
C PHE A 243 -16.07 -26.81 27.47
N SER A 244 -14.77 -26.82 27.78
CA SER A 244 -14.21 -27.62 28.89
C SER A 244 -14.71 -27.19 30.27
N ALA A 245 -15.20 -25.94 30.40
CA ALA A 245 -15.76 -25.41 31.65
C ALA A 245 -17.24 -25.77 31.87
N VAL A 246 -17.86 -26.49 30.93
CA VAL A 246 -19.24 -27.00 31.07
C VAL A 246 -19.25 -28.16 32.07
N ALA A 247 -20.37 -28.36 32.78
CA ALA A 247 -20.49 -29.38 33.82
C ALA A 247 -20.23 -30.81 33.33
N ASP A 248 -20.64 -31.12 32.10
CA ASP A 248 -20.39 -32.41 31.42
C ASP A 248 -20.08 -32.17 29.93
N PRO A 249 -18.80 -31.91 29.59
CA PRO A 249 -18.39 -31.64 28.22
C PRO A 249 -18.57 -32.84 27.29
N ASP A 250 -18.21 -34.04 27.76
CA ASP A 250 -18.25 -35.26 26.94
C ASP A 250 -19.69 -35.69 26.66
N GLY A 251 -20.58 -35.64 27.66
CA GLY A 251 -22.00 -35.89 27.47
C GLY A 251 -22.67 -34.89 26.51
N LEU A 252 -22.26 -33.61 26.57
CA LEU A 252 -22.75 -32.61 25.63
C LEU A 252 -22.25 -32.86 24.20
N LEU A 253 -21.00 -33.29 24.00
CA LEU A 253 -20.50 -33.67 22.66
C LEU A 253 -21.26 -34.87 22.11
N ASP A 254 -21.51 -35.89 22.94
CA ASP A 254 -22.31 -37.05 22.55
C ASP A 254 -23.75 -36.68 22.21
N ALA A 255 -24.32 -35.66 22.86
CA ALA A 255 -25.64 -35.12 22.52
C ALA A 255 -25.66 -34.43 21.16
N LEU A 256 -24.57 -33.78 20.76
CA LEU A 256 -24.46 -33.07 19.48
C LEU A 256 -24.08 -33.96 18.30
N ARG A 257 -23.44 -35.10 18.55
CA ARG A 257 -22.95 -36.04 17.52
C ARG A 257 -24.00 -36.45 16.47
N PRO A 258 -25.29 -36.69 16.79
CA PRO A 258 -26.31 -37.01 15.80
C PRO A 258 -26.61 -35.88 14.80
N LEU A 259 -26.25 -34.64 15.14
CA LEU A 259 -26.46 -33.48 14.28
C LEU A 259 -25.29 -33.23 13.33
N VAL A 260 -24.19 -34.00 13.42
CA VAL A 260 -23.03 -33.85 12.52
C VAL A 260 -23.48 -34.12 11.08
N GLY A 261 -23.09 -33.23 10.16
CA GLY A 261 -23.54 -33.17 8.77
C GLY A 261 -24.75 -32.26 8.53
N SER A 262 -25.36 -31.70 9.59
CA SER A 262 -26.48 -30.78 9.45
C SER A 262 -26.02 -29.38 9.05
N VAL A 263 -26.81 -28.73 8.19
CA VAL A 263 -26.60 -27.35 7.73
C VAL A 263 -27.85 -26.52 7.98
N TRP A 264 -27.67 -25.33 8.54
CA TRP A 264 -28.72 -24.38 8.86
C TRP A 264 -28.42 -23.00 8.28
N LYS A 265 -29.43 -22.38 7.64
CA LYS A 265 -29.31 -21.03 7.09
C LYS A 265 -29.35 -19.90 8.12
N THR A 266 -29.81 -20.17 9.35
CA THR A 266 -30.02 -19.12 10.36
C THR A 266 -29.53 -19.59 11.73
N LYS A 267 -29.06 -18.63 12.53
CA LYS A 267 -28.60 -18.85 13.90
C LYS A 267 -29.70 -19.44 14.77
N SER A 268 -30.93 -18.95 14.63
CA SER A 268 -32.06 -19.43 15.44
C SER A 268 -32.34 -20.92 15.21
N LYS A 269 -32.27 -21.39 13.96
CA LYS A 269 -32.51 -22.81 13.66
C LYS A 269 -31.35 -23.69 14.16
N ALA A 270 -30.11 -23.26 13.94
CA ALA A 270 -28.94 -23.98 14.44
C ALA A 270 -28.97 -24.11 15.97
N TYR A 271 -29.09 -22.98 16.67
CA TYR A 271 -29.07 -22.97 18.14
C TYR A 271 -30.30 -23.66 18.73
N GLY A 272 -31.46 -23.59 18.07
CA GLY A 272 -32.65 -24.35 18.44
C GLY A 272 -32.41 -25.86 18.36
N ALA A 273 -31.82 -26.35 17.28
CA ALA A 273 -31.48 -27.76 17.10
C ALA A 273 -30.46 -28.25 18.15
N LEU A 274 -29.40 -27.47 18.38
CA LEU A 274 -28.38 -27.81 19.39
C LEU A 274 -28.95 -27.83 20.82
N ARG A 275 -29.79 -26.84 21.16
CA ARG A 275 -30.46 -26.77 22.48
C ARG A 275 -31.42 -27.93 22.69
N ASN A 276 -32.18 -28.32 21.65
CA ASN A 276 -33.08 -29.46 21.72
C ASN A 276 -32.31 -30.77 21.89
N ALA A 277 -31.25 -31.00 21.10
CA ALA A 277 -30.41 -32.19 21.23
C ALA A 277 -29.75 -32.32 22.61
N ALA A 278 -29.27 -31.20 23.17
CA ALA A 278 -28.76 -31.19 24.54
C ALA A 278 -29.85 -31.53 25.56
N LYS A 279 -31.04 -30.95 25.43
CA LYS A 279 -32.18 -31.19 26.33
C LYS A 279 -32.69 -32.63 26.25
N ASP A 280 -32.76 -33.22 25.06
CA ASP A 280 -33.23 -34.59 24.84
C ASP A 280 -32.34 -35.62 25.54
N LYS A 281 -31.05 -35.31 25.74
CA LYS A 281 -30.11 -36.09 26.56
C LYS A 281 -29.99 -35.61 28.01
N GLY A 282 -30.83 -34.67 28.45
CA GLY A 282 -30.87 -34.19 29.84
C GLY A 282 -29.82 -33.15 30.21
N HIS A 283 -29.10 -32.57 29.24
CA HIS A 283 -28.10 -31.53 29.47
C HIS A 283 -28.70 -30.12 29.37
N ILE A 284 -28.22 -29.20 30.22
CA ILE A 284 -28.60 -27.78 30.19
C ILE A 284 -27.66 -27.05 29.23
N TRP A 285 -28.23 -26.36 28.23
CA TRP A 285 -27.43 -25.57 27.29
C TRP A 285 -26.82 -24.33 27.95
N PRO A 286 -25.48 -24.16 27.95
CA PRO A 286 -24.86 -22.98 28.54
C PRO A 286 -25.21 -21.69 27.76
N THR A 287 -25.58 -20.63 28.48
CA THR A 287 -25.98 -19.33 27.91
C THR A 287 -24.93 -18.24 28.13
N SER A 288 -23.73 -18.60 28.57
CA SER A 288 -22.66 -17.62 28.77
C SER A 288 -22.20 -17.03 27.43
N GLN A 289 -21.90 -15.72 27.42
CA GLN A 289 -21.49 -15.04 26.19
C GLN A 289 -20.21 -15.63 25.59
N THR A 290 -19.29 -16.11 26.43
CA THR A 290 -18.05 -16.76 26.01
C THR A 290 -18.31 -18.09 25.32
N PHE A 291 -19.25 -18.90 25.86
CA PHE A 291 -19.65 -20.17 25.24
C PHE A 291 -20.37 -19.93 23.92
N GLU A 292 -21.34 -19.02 23.86
CA GLU A 292 -22.05 -18.71 22.61
C GLU A 292 -21.11 -18.17 21.52
N LYS A 293 -20.08 -17.39 21.88
CA LYS A 293 -19.05 -16.96 20.92
C LYS A 293 -18.19 -18.12 20.42
N ALA A 294 -17.82 -19.05 21.29
CA ALA A 294 -17.07 -20.25 20.89
C ALA A 294 -17.89 -21.12 19.93
N VAL A 295 -19.17 -21.35 20.24
CA VAL A 295 -20.09 -22.09 19.36
C VAL A 295 -20.28 -21.37 18.03
N ARG A 296 -20.53 -20.07 18.03
CA ARG A 296 -20.64 -19.28 16.79
C ARG A 296 -19.37 -19.37 15.94
N LYS A 297 -18.19 -19.33 16.56
CA LYS A 297 -16.90 -19.41 15.85
C LYS A 297 -16.68 -20.79 15.23
N ALA A 298 -17.06 -21.86 15.91
CA ALA A 298 -16.86 -23.22 15.42
C ALA A 298 -17.86 -23.62 14.33
N LEU A 299 -19.13 -23.23 14.45
CA LEU A 299 -20.19 -23.62 13.51
C LEU A 299 -20.42 -22.62 12.37
N GLY A 300 -20.03 -21.35 12.56
CA GLY A 300 -20.31 -20.28 11.61
C GLY A 300 -19.34 -20.31 10.44
N VAL A 301 -19.86 -20.62 9.26
CA VAL A 301 -19.10 -20.65 8.01
C VAL A 301 -19.52 -19.46 7.13
N PRO A 302 -18.57 -18.63 6.66
CA PRO A 302 -18.86 -17.54 5.73
C PRO A 302 -19.55 -18.04 4.47
N ASP A 303 -20.68 -17.42 4.10
CA ASP A 303 -21.49 -17.81 2.94
C ASP A 303 -22.21 -16.58 2.37
N THR A 304 -22.11 -16.36 1.06
CA THR A 304 -22.77 -15.22 0.37
C THR A 304 -24.30 -15.27 0.46
N GLU A 305 -24.89 -16.45 0.62
CA GLU A 305 -26.33 -16.66 0.81
C GLU A 305 -26.72 -16.83 2.29
N GLY A 306 -25.75 -16.66 3.19
CA GLY A 306 -25.92 -16.80 4.64
C GLY A 306 -26.72 -15.67 5.29
N GLU A 307 -27.08 -15.88 6.56
CA GLU A 307 -27.77 -14.87 7.36
C GLU A 307 -26.81 -13.71 7.71
N VAL A 308 -27.25 -12.47 7.44
CA VAL A 308 -26.53 -11.26 7.82
C VAL A 308 -26.44 -11.15 9.33
N GLN A 309 -25.21 -11.10 9.83
CA GLN A 309 -24.93 -11.01 11.25
C GLN A 309 -25.05 -9.57 11.74
N LYS A 310 -25.65 -9.40 12.93
CA LYS A 310 -25.82 -8.11 13.57
C LYS A 310 -25.28 -8.13 15.00
N SER A 311 -24.56 -7.07 15.36
CA SER A 311 -24.09 -6.81 16.73
C SER A 311 -24.68 -5.50 17.20
N LYS A 312 -25.41 -5.53 18.33
CA LYS A 312 -26.03 -4.34 18.94
C LYS A 312 -26.89 -3.52 17.97
N GLY A 313 -27.58 -4.19 17.04
CA GLY A 313 -28.45 -3.55 16.04
C GLY A 313 -27.76 -3.14 14.74
N SER A 314 -26.42 -3.04 14.74
CA SER A 314 -25.62 -2.73 13.55
C SER A 314 -25.18 -4.00 12.82
N VAL A 315 -25.05 -3.92 11.51
CA VAL A 315 -24.49 -4.99 10.68
C VAL A 315 -23.02 -5.22 11.05
N GLU A 316 -22.64 -6.47 11.26
CA GLU A 316 -21.23 -6.83 11.51
C GLU A 316 -20.45 -6.87 10.19
N PRO A 317 -19.26 -6.24 10.10
CA PRO A 317 -18.43 -6.31 8.91
C PRO A 317 -17.73 -7.67 8.80
N ASP A 318 -17.64 -8.18 7.57
CA ASP A 318 -16.77 -9.30 7.22
C ASP A 318 -15.33 -8.79 7.09
N LEU A 319 -14.50 -9.10 8.10
CA LEU A 319 -13.11 -8.66 8.14
C LEU A 319 -12.24 -9.34 7.06
N GLU A 320 -12.65 -10.51 6.54
CA GLU A 320 -11.91 -11.19 5.47
C GLU A 320 -12.20 -10.56 4.10
N GLN A 321 -13.37 -9.95 3.94
CA GLN A 321 -13.77 -9.27 2.71
C GLN A 321 -13.60 -7.75 2.76
N ARG A 322 -13.11 -7.20 3.89
CA ARG A 322 -12.83 -5.77 4.03
C ARG A 322 -11.80 -5.32 2.99
N CYS A 323 -12.14 -4.27 2.26
CA CYS A 323 -11.29 -3.68 1.24
C CYS A 323 -10.80 -2.29 1.67
N TYR A 324 -9.59 -1.93 1.21
CA TYR A 324 -9.04 -0.59 1.37
C TYR A 324 -8.78 -0.02 -0.02
N VAL A 325 -9.26 1.19 -0.26
CA VAL A 325 -9.06 1.89 -1.54
C VAL A 325 -8.51 3.28 -1.27
N ASN A 326 -7.49 3.68 -2.03
CA ASN A 326 -6.98 5.05 -2.03
C ASN A 326 -7.64 5.80 -3.19
N LEU A 327 -8.46 6.80 -2.88
CA LEU A 327 -9.10 7.66 -3.86
C LEU A 327 -8.38 9.01 -3.94
N PRO A 328 -8.27 9.64 -5.12
CA PRO A 328 -7.87 11.04 -5.22
C PRO A 328 -8.71 11.90 -4.27
N ILE A 329 -8.10 12.92 -3.63
CA ILE A 329 -8.79 13.69 -2.58
C ILE A 329 -10.08 14.38 -3.06
N LYS A 330 -10.17 14.67 -4.37
CA LYS A 330 -11.31 15.31 -5.04
C LYS A 330 -12.42 14.33 -5.44
N GLU A 331 -12.17 13.03 -5.40
CA GLU A 331 -13.18 12.03 -5.73
C GLU A 331 -14.12 11.80 -4.53
N ASP A 332 -15.43 11.76 -4.80
CA ASP A 332 -16.46 11.46 -3.81
C ASP A 332 -16.48 9.94 -3.52
N PRO A 333 -16.23 9.53 -2.27
CA PRO A 333 -16.28 8.12 -1.88
C PRO A 333 -17.62 7.44 -2.14
N ASP A 334 -18.73 8.15 -1.93
CA ASP A 334 -20.07 7.57 -2.11
C ASP A 334 -20.40 7.39 -3.59
N GLU A 335 -19.87 8.25 -4.45
CA GLU A 335 -19.94 8.07 -5.90
C GLU A 335 -19.10 6.89 -6.37
N TYR A 336 -17.87 6.78 -5.87
CA TYR A 336 -17.01 5.63 -6.13
C TYR A 336 -17.67 4.32 -5.70
N LEU A 337 -18.24 4.26 -4.48
CA LEU A 337 -18.92 3.08 -3.96
C LEU A 337 -20.09 2.66 -4.87
N ARG A 338 -20.94 3.62 -5.26
CA ARG A 338 -22.10 3.36 -6.13
C ARG A 338 -21.69 2.87 -7.52
N ARG A 339 -20.61 3.43 -8.07
CA ARG A 339 -20.15 3.14 -9.44
C ARG A 339 -19.39 1.82 -9.52
N GLU A 340 -18.48 1.57 -8.58
CA GLU A 340 -17.48 0.51 -8.68
C GLU A 340 -17.78 -0.70 -7.79
N VAL A 341 -18.49 -0.52 -6.67
CA VAL A 341 -18.67 -1.59 -5.66
C VAL A 341 -20.09 -2.13 -5.65
N HIS A 342 -21.09 -1.25 -5.67
CA HIS A 342 -22.50 -1.65 -5.62
C HIS A 342 -22.98 -2.59 -6.74
N PRO A 343 -22.41 -2.58 -7.98
CA PRO A 343 -22.76 -3.57 -8.99
C PRO A 343 -22.53 -5.02 -8.55
N ASP A 344 -21.46 -5.28 -7.78
CA ASP A 344 -21.10 -6.61 -7.30
C ASP A 344 -21.51 -6.87 -5.83
N ALA A 345 -21.55 -5.81 -5.01
CA ALA A 345 -21.85 -5.86 -3.58
C ALA A 345 -22.77 -4.68 -3.18
N PRO A 346 -24.09 -4.77 -3.44
CA PRO A 346 -25.04 -3.67 -3.27
C PRO A 346 -25.25 -3.23 -1.82
N ASP A 347 -24.85 -4.06 -0.87
CA ASP A 347 -24.96 -3.83 0.58
C ASP A 347 -23.62 -3.48 1.24
N ALA A 348 -22.57 -3.27 0.44
CA ALA A 348 -21.32 -2.74 0.93
C ALA A 348 -21.48 -1.27 1.38
N TRP A 349 -20.75 -0.89 2.41
CA TRP A 349 -20.73 0.48 2.94
C TRP A 349 -19.32 0.94 3.25
N ILE A 350 -19.14 2.26 3.36
CA ILE A 350 -17.87 2.86 3.77
C ILE A 350 -17.86 3.05 5.29
N ASP A 351 -16.82 2.54 5.95
CA ASP A 351 -16.55 2.85 7.35
C ASP A 351 -15.83 4.20 7.47
N ASN A 352 -16.64 5.26 7.56
CA ASN A 352 -16.16 6.64 7.72
C ASN A 352 -15.31 6.85 8.99
N THR A 353 -15.42 6.00 10.01
CA THR A 353 -14.62 6.13 11.24
C THR A 353 -13.16 5.72 11.03
N ARG A 354 -12.91 4.89 10.00
CA ARG A 354 -11.58 4.40 9.62
C ARG A 354 -11.01 5.08 8.38
N THR A 355 -11.82 5.89 7.69
CA THR A 355 -11.37 6.71 6.58
C THR A 355 -10.32 7.71 7.05
N ARG A 356 -9.18 7.77 6.36
CA ARG A 356 -8.07 8.68 6.67
C ARG A 356 -7.59 9.38 5.41
N VAL A 357 -7.12 10.60 5.55
CA VAL A 357 -6.39 11.28 4.47
C VAL A 357 -4.93 10.85 4.56
N GLY A 358 -4.31 10.66 3.40
CA GLY A 358 -2.90 10.42 3.28
C GLY A 358 -2.28 11.30 2.21
N CYS A 359 -0.97 11.43 2.27
CA CYS A 359 -0.19 12.17 1.30
C CYS A 359 0.98 11.32 0.80
N GLU A 360 1.20 11.31 -0.52
CA GLU A 360 2.27 10.58 -1.18
C GLU A 360 2.80 11.38 -2.39
N ILE A 361 4.12 11.39 -2.55
CA ILE A 361 4.77 11.89 -3.75
C ILE A 361 5.20 10.68 -4.57
N SER A 362 4.29 10.12 -5.36
CA SER A 362 4.57 8.91 -6.10
C SER A 362 5.57 9.16 -7.24
N PRO A 363 6.55 8.27 -7.48
CA PRO A 363 7.44 8.42 -8.64
C PRO A 363 6.70 8.42 -9.99
N THR A 364 5.49 7.86 -10.06
CA THR A 364 4.64 7.92 -11.25
C THR A 364 4.26 9.35 -11.63
N HIS A 365 4.24 10.28 -10.66
CA HIS A 365 3.96 11.69 -10.91
C HIS A 365 4.97 12.38 -11.85
N PHE A 366 6.18 11.82 -11.98
CA PHE A 366 7.23 12.36 -12.86
C PHE A 366 7.02 12.03 -14.34
N PHE A 367 6.13 11.08 -14.65
CA PHE A 367 5.94 10.59 -16.01
C PHE A 367 4.65 11.11 -16.59
N VAL A 368 4.68 11.57 -17.84
CA VAL A 368 3.47 11.79 -18.64
C VAL A 368 2.99 10.42 -19.09
N PRO A 369 1.75 10.00 -18.77
CA PRO A 369 1.18 8.80 -19.36
C PRO A 369 0.99 9.04 -20.86
N ASP A 370 1.95 8.64 -21.69
CA ASP A 370 1.76 8.46 -23.13
C ASP A 370 0.95 7.19 -23.34
N VAL A 371 -0.34 7.28 -23.01
CA VAL A 371 -1.29 6.26 -23.38
C VAL A 371 -2.24 6.88 -24.37
N ASP A 372 -2.08 6.49 -25.63
CA ASP A 372 -2.98 6.80 -26.74
C ASP A 372 -4.31 6.02 -26.59
N CYS A 373 -4.81 5.94 -25.36
CA CYS A 373 -6.10 5.38 -25.05
C CYS A 373 -6.71 6.15 -23.88
N ALA A 374 -8.02 6.37 -23.96
CA ALA A 374 -8.79 6.87 -22.82
C ALA A 374 -8.52 5.95 -21.62
N HIS A 375 -8.28 6.53 -20.42
CA HIS A 375 -8.17 5.75 -19.19
C HIS A 375 -9.38 4.81 -19.09
N ALA A 376 -9.14 3.52 -19.34
CA ALA A 376 -10.17 2.51 -19.35
C ALA A 376 -9.65 1.32 -18.55
N PHE A 377 -10.57 0.73 -17.79
CA PHE A 377 -10.27 -0.41 -16.93
C PHE A 377 -9.61 -1.53 -17.71
N LEU A 378 -8.69 -2.25 -17.06
CA LEU A 378 -7.97 -3.39 -17.63
C LEU A 378 -8.94 -4.41 -18.26
N GLY A 379 -10.14 -4.59 -17.68
CA GLY A 379 -11.19 -5.46 -18.22
C GLY A 379 -11.71 -5.09 -19.62
N LYS A 380 -11.42 -3.87 -20.10
CA LYS A 380 -11.72 -3.42 -21.47
C LYS A 380 -10.67 -3.89 -22.48
N TYR A 381 -9.46 -4.20 -22.01
CA TYR A 381 -8.29 -4.59 -22.82
C TYR A 381 -7.86 -6.03 -22.60
N ALA A 382 -8.31 -6.65 -21.51
CA ALA A 382 -8.04 -8.01 -21.12
C ALA A 382 -9.36 -8.69 -20.76
N GLN A 383 -9.68 -9.78 -21.45
CA GLN A 383 -10.82 -10.64 -21.13
C GLN A 383 -10.30 -11.90 -20.45
N LEU A 384 -10.90 -12.27 -19.32
CA LEU A 384 -10.61 -13.54 -18.65
C LEU A 384 -11.18 -14.67 -19.51
N GLU A 385 -10.34 -15.39 -20.26
CA GLU A 385 -10.76 -16.60 -20.95
C GLU A 385 -10.88 -17.75 -19.93
N THR A 386 -12.08 -17.96 -19.39
CA THR A 386 -12.43 -19.15 -18.60
C THR A 386 -12.82 -20.32 -19.51
N ALA A 387 -12.09 -20.56 -20.60
CA ALA A 387 -12.23 -21.81 -21.32
C ALA A 387 -11.61 -22.89 -20.42
N ARG A 388 -12.43 -23.84 -19.96
CA ARG A 388 -12.00 -24.99 -19.14
C ARG A 388 -10.71 -25.59 -19.71
N VAL A 389 -9.57 -25.25 -19.10
CA VAL A 389 -8.30 -25.87 -19.42
C VAL A 389 -8.35 -27.27 -18.84
N ALA A 390 -8.26 -28.28 -19.70
CA ALA A 390 -8.08 -29.66 -19.29
C ALA A 390 -6.79 -29.73 -18.45
N GLN A 391 -6.93 -30.25 -17.22
CA GLN A 391 -5.80 -30.46 -16.32
C GLN A 391 -4.74 -31.31 -17.01
N PRO A 392 -3.46 -30.88 -17.06
CA PRO A 392 -2.38 -31.82 -17.26
C PRO A 392 -2.33 -32.76 -16.04
N PRO A 393 -2.03 -34.06 -16.23
CA PRO A 393 -1.93 -34.99 -15.12
C PRO A 393 -0.85 -34.52 -14.14
N GLY A 394 -1.19 -34.53 -12.84
CA GLY A 394 -0.33 -34.06 -11.77
C GLY A 394 1.04 -34.73 -11.79
N GLY A 395 2.07 -33.93 -12.09
CA GLY A 395 3.45 -34.27 -11.82
C GLY A 395 3.83 -33.71 -10.45
N GLU A 396 4.48 -34.53 -9.63
CA GLU A 396 5.07 -34.16 -8.35
C GLU A 396 6.21 -33.14 -8.55
N GLU A 397 5.90 -31.85 -8.69
CA GLU A 397 6.90 -30.79 -8.54
C GLU A 397 7.10 -30.50 -7.04
N THR A 398 7.84 -31.40 -6.39
CA THR A 398 8.28 -31.22 -5.00
C THR A 398 9.52 -30.33 -4.98
N GLY A 399 9.40 -29.15 -4.35
CA GLY A 399 10.55 -28.28 -4.01
C GLY A 399 10.48 -26.82 -4.46
N LEU A 400 9.42 -26.38 -5.14
CA LEU A 400 9.25 -24.96 -5.49
C LEU A 400 8.72 -24.14 -4.31
N PRO A 401 9.18 -22.90 -4.10
CA PRO A 401 8.75 -22.08 -2.98
C PRO A 401 7.34 -21.50 -3.18
N TYR A 402 6.65 -21.17 -2.09
CA TYR A 402 5.21 -20.88 -2.07
C TYR A 402 4.88 -19.39 -1.96
N LEU A 403 4.31 -18.82 -3.02
CA LEU A 403 3.85 -17.43 -3.08
C LEU A 403 2.45 -17.28 -2.50
N ARG A 404 2.37 -16.81 -1.24
CA ARG A 404 1.11 -16.47 -0.57
C ARG A 404 0.57 -15.12 -1.01
N ALA A 405 -0.74 -14.94 -0.95
CA ALA A 405 -1.39 -13.66 -1.26
C ALA A 405 -0.87 -12.48 -0.40
N GLN A 406 -0.44 -12.76 0.84
CA GLN A 406 0.14 -11.77 1.75
C GLN A 406 1.59 -11.38 1.38
N ASP A 407 2.33 -12.29 0.75
CA ASP A 407 3.71 -12.05 0.31
C ASP A 407 3.75 -11.40 -1.07
N LEU A 408 2.58 -11.37 -1.74
CA LEU A 408 2.42 -10.95 -3.13
C LEU A 408 3.07 -9.61 -3.39
N HIS A 409 2.95 -8.61 -2.51
CA HIS A 409 3.55 -7.27 -2.70
C HIS A 409 4.79 -7.00 -1.83
N VAL A 410 5.24 -8.00 -1.07
CA VAL A 410 6.28 -7.85 -0.04
C VAL A 410 7.59 -8.50 -0.48
N VAL A 411 7.50 -9.58 -1.25
CA VAL A 411 8.66 -10.39 -1.64
C VAL A 411 9.03 -10.14 -3.09
N ASP A 412 10.29 -9.82 -3.38
CA ASP A 412 10.76 -9.50 -4.73
C ASP A 412 11.40 -10.67 -5.49
N SER A 413 11.58 -11.82 -4.83
CA SER A 413 12.12 -13.03 -5.43
C SER A 413 11.62 -14.29 -4.73
N ALA A 414 11.37 -15.34 -5.52
CA ALA A 414 10.95 -16.66 -5.10
C ALA A 414 11.87 -17.30 -4.05
N VAL A 415 13.16 -16.94 -4.02
CA VAL A 415 14.12 -17.47 -3.03
C VAL A 415 13.77 -17.07 -1.59
N ASN A 416 13.03 -15.97 -1.41
CA ASN A 416 12.64 -15.47 -0.09
C ASN A 416 11.25 -15.95 0.35
N LEU A 417 10.63 -16.84 -0.41
CA LEU A 417 9.32 -17.41 -0.10
C LEU A 417 9.47 -18.68 0.76
N PRO A 418 8.49 -18.95 1.63
CA PRO A 418 8.48 -20.18 2.42
C PRO A 418 8.24 -21.41 1.55
N ASP A 419 8.59 -22.59 2.04
CA ASP A 419 8.26 -23.85 1.38
C ASP A 419 6.75 -24.11 1.34
N VAL A 420 6.32 -24.97 0.42
CA VAL A 420 4.91 -25.38 0.29
C VAL A 420 4.49 -26.14 1.56
N PRO A 421 3.40 -25.75 2.23
CA PRO A 421 2.87 -26.53 3.35
C PRO A 421 2.36 -27.88 2.85
N ASP A 422 2.64 -28.96 3.59
CA ASP A 422 2.16 -30.34 3.34
C ASP A 422 0.63 -30.38 3.27
N THR A 423 0.08 -30.11 2.10
CA THR A 423 -1.35 -29.99 1.85
C THR A 423 -1.66 -30.51 0.45
N ASN A 424 -2.69 -31.36 0.32
CA ASN A 424 -3.21 -31.86 -0.97
C ASN A 424 -4.00 -30.79 -1.75
N LEU A 425 -3.63 -29.52 -1.62
CA LEU A 425 -4.34 -28.39 -2.21
C LEU A 425 -3.80 -28.09 -3.61
N ILE A 426 -4.71 -27.69 -4.51
CA ILE A 426 -4.36 -27.32 -5.88
C ILE A 426 -3.51 -26.04 -5.86
N MET A 427 -2.35 -26.11 -6.51
CA MET A 427 -1.40 -25.02 -6.68
C MET A 427 -1.22 -24.72 -8.18
N PHE A 428 -0.95 -23.45 -8.50
CA PHE A 428 -0.62 -22.99 -9.86
C PHE A 428 0.84 -22.57 -9.91
N SER A 429 1.55 -22.87 -10.99
CA SER A 429 2.89 -22.34 -11.22
C SER A 429 2.82 -20.84 -11.56
N CYS A 430 3.84 -20.10 -11.12
CA CYS A 430 4.04 -18.70 -11.45
C CYS A 430 5.53 -18.36 -11.47
N GLY A 431 5.91 -17.45 -12.36
CA GLY A 431 7.29 -17.03 -12.55
C GLY A 431 7.43 -15.55 -12.90
N GLY A 432 8.66 -15.13 -13.17
CA GLY A 432 8.95 -13.75 -13.55
C GLY A 432 8.23 -13.35 -14.84
N GLY A 433 7.48 -12.24 -14.80
CA GLY A 433 6.64 -11.78 -15.91
C GLY A 433 5.18 -12.24 -15.83
N ASP A 434 4.81 -13.11 -14.90
CA ASP A 434 3.42 -13.52 -14.70
C ASP A 434 2.64 -12.48 -13.89
N LEU A 435 1.37 -12.28 -14.23
CA LEU A 435 0.42 -11.52 -13.44
C LEU A 435 -0.25 -12.48 -12.44
N VAL A 436 0.05 -12.29 -11.16
CA VAL A 436 -0.44 -13.14 -10.07
C VAL A 436 -1.28 -12.32 -9.10
N GLY A 437 -2.42 -12.84 -8.66
CA GLY A 437 -3.26 -12.11 -7.72
C GLY A 437 -4.62 -12.71 -7.42
N ARG A 438 -5.41 -11.93 -6.67
CA ARG A 438 -6.84 -12.13 -6.41
C ARG A 438 -7.57 -10.84 -6.82
N PRO A 439 -8.90 -10.85 -7.00
CA PRO A 439 -9.64 -9.64 -7.32
C PRO A 439 -9.31 -8.54 -6.29
N GLY A 440 -8.89 -7.37 -6.77
CA GLY A 440 -8.45 -6.24 -5.93
C GLY A 440 -7.01 -6.32 -5.38
N ASN A 441 -6.24 -7.38 -5.67
CA ASN A 441 -4.87 -7.54 -5.18
C ASN A 441 -4.02 -8.31 -6.22
N TRP A 442 -3.48 -7.58 -7.20
CA TRP A 442 -2.73 -8.14 -8.34
C TRP A 442 -1.31 -7.59 -8.40
N ARG A 443 -0.35 -8.44 -8.75
CA ARG A 443 1.03 -8.04 -9.01
C ARG A 443 1.56 -8.69 -10.27
N LEU A 444 2.22 -7.88 -11.09
CA LEU A 444 3.13 -8.39 -12.11
C LEU A 444 4.46 -8.77 -11.45
N LEU A 445 4.82 -10.05 -11.50
CA LEU A 445 6.07 -10.52 -10.94
C LEU A 445 7.26 -9.98 -11.75
N PRO A 446 8.31 -9.43 -11.11
CA PRO A 446 9.52 -9.00 -11.81
C PRO A 446 10.09 -10.12 -12.67
N LEU A 447 10.68 -9.81 -13.83
CA LEU A 447 11.28 -10.85 -14.69
C LEU A 447 12.36 -11.68 -13.95
N SER A 448 13.01 -11.10 -12.95
CA SER A 448 14.00 -11.76 -12.09
C SER A 448 13.41 -12.50 -10.89
N PHE A 449 12.08 -12.67 -10.80
CA PHE A 449 11.43 -13.21 -9.61
C PHE A 449 11.84 -14.66 -9.32
N GLY A 450 12.03 -15.50 -10.34
CA GLY A 450 12.24 -16.94 -10.19
C GLY A 450 10.92 -17.72 -10.22
N GLU A 451 10.99 -19.05 -10.14
CA GLU A 451 9.82 -19.94 -10.21
C GLU A 451 9.25 -20.21 -8.81
N ALA A 452 7.93 -20.15 -8.69
CA ALA A 452 7.20 -20.39 -7.45
C ALA A 452 5.85 -21.04 -7.76
N VAL A 453 5.19 -21.54 -6.71
CA VAL A 453 3.80 -22.01 -6.80
C VAL A 453 2.89 -21.13 -5.96
N THR A 454 1.63 -20.94 -6.38
CA THR A 454 0.67 -20.06 -5.70
C THR A 454 -0.74 -20.62 -5.70
N ARG A 455 -1.56 -20.19 -4.73
CA ARG A 455 -3.02 -20.38 -4.73
C ARG A 455 -3.77 -19.17 -5.29
N CYS A 456 -3.05 -18.15 -5.72
CA CYS A 456 -3.63 -17.00 -6.40
C CYS A 456 -3.91 -17.34 -7.87
N MET A 457 -4.75 -16.55 -8.52
CA MET A 457 -4.87 -16.63 -9.98
C MET A 457 -3.54 -16.19 -10.59
N SER A 458 -3.03 -16.96 -11.55
CA SER A 458 -1.79 -16.68 -12.27
C SER A 458 -2.09 -16.64 -13.77
N SER A 459 -1.48 -15.69 -14.49
CA SER A 459 -1.57 -15.57 -15.94
C SER A 459 -0.23 -15.18 -16.54
N THR A 460 0.18 -15.88 -17.59
CA THR A 460 1.42 -15.58 -18.33
C THR A 460 1.16 -14.53 -19.41
N LEU A 461 1.93 -13.45 -19.40
CA LEU A 461 1.90 -12.42 -20.44
C LEU A 461 2.97 -12.74 -21.49
N SER A 462 2.57 -13.25 -22.66
CA SER A 462 3.50 -13.44 -23.79
C SER A 462 3.39 -12.30 -24.81
N PRO A 463 4.51 -11.67 -25.23
CA PRO A 463 4.51 -10.79 -26.40
C PRO A 463 4.28 -11.63 -27.67
N GLY A 464 3.41 -11.16 -28.55
CA GLY A 464 2.80 -11.95 -29.61
C GLY A 464 3.77 -12.74 -30.49
N SER A 465 3.58 -14.07 -30.53
CA SER A 465 3.90 -14.88 -31.69
C SER A 465 2.68 -15.70 -32.08
N ALA A 466 2.24 -15.53 -33.33
CA ALA A 466 1.27 -16.42 -33.95
C ALA A 466 1.99 -17.75 -34.21
N GLY A 467 1.86 -18.69 -33.27
CA GLY A 467 2.42 -20.02 -33.38
C GLY A 467 1.66 -20.98 -32.48
N LEU A 468 1.03 -21.99 -33.09
CA LEU A 468 0.46 -23.13 -32.38
C LEU A 468 1.58 -23.80 -31.57
N SER A 469 1.58 -23.58 -30.26
CA SER A 469 2.36 -24.36 -29.30
C SER A 469 1.40 -24.85 -28.21
N ALA A 470 1.31 -26.17 -28.12
CA ALA A 470 0.54 -26.92 -27.16
C ALA A 470 1.21 -26.82 -25.79
N ASN A 471 0.69 -25.97 -24.92
CA ASN A 471 0.77 -26.12 -23.47
C ASN A 471 -0.29 -25.21 -22.84
N GLY A 472 -1.13 -25.83 -22.01
CA GLY A 472 -2.36 -25.27 -21.44
C GLY A 472 -2.10 -24.43 -20.19
N SER A 473 -1.65 -23.19 -20.39
CA SER A 473 -1.77 -22.13 -19.38
C SER A 473 -2.93 -21.20 -19.72
N THR A 474 -3.53 -20.57 -18.72
CA THR A 474 -4.53 -19.51 -18.87
C THR A 474 -3.92 -18.39 -19.71
N ARG A 475 -4.47 -18.15 -20.91
CA ARG A 475 -3.98 -17.11 -21.83
C ARG A 475 -4.91 -15.91 -21.79
N VAL A 476 -4.36 -14.73 -21.53
CA VAL A 476 -5.03 -13.45 -21.77
C VAL A 476 -4.63 -12.98 -23.17
N ARG A 477 -5.61 -12.86 -24.08
CA ARG A 477 -5.40 -12.22 -25.39
C ARG A 477 -5.54 -10.71 -25.23
N ILE A 478 -4.48 -9.98 -25.55
CA ILE A 478 -4.55 -8.52 -25.70
C ILE A 478 -5.02 -8.23 -27.12
N ALA A 479 -6.18 -7.59 -27.27
CA ALA A 479 -6.65 -7.08 -28.55
C ALA A 479 -6.10 -5.66 -28.76
N GLY A 480 -5.03 -5.53 -29.55
CA GLY A 480 -4.45 -4.24 -29.92
C GLY A 480 -3.60 -4.37 -31.17
N SER A 481 -3.96 -3.60 -32.20
CA SER A 481 -3.44 -3.70 -33.57
C SER A 481 -1.92 -3.51 -33.65
N SER A 482 -1.27 -4.38 -34.42
CA SER A 482 0.09 -4.26 -34.89
C SER A 482 0.40 -2.88 -35.50
N ARG A 483 1.10 -2.03 -34.75
CA ARG A 483 2.13 -1.14 -35.28
C ARG A 483 3.25 -1.02 -34.24
N MET A 484 4.20 -1.94 -34.35
CA MET A 484 5.57 -1.74 -33.87
C MET A 484 6.15 -0.50 -34.55
N LEU A 485 6.61 0.48 -33.78
CA LEU A 485 7.80 1.27 -34.05
C LEU A 485 8.39 1.64 -32.68
N GLY A 486 9.70 1.41 -32.56
CA GLY A 486 10.37 1.14 -31.29
C GLY A 486 10.70 2.35 -30.44
N ILE A 487 11.18 2.05 -29.24
CA ILE A 487 12.54 2.35 -28.71
C ILE A 487 12.93 1.15 -27.86
#